data_AF-T2IR92-F1
#
_entry.id   AF-T2IR92-F1
#
_cell.length_a   1.000
_cell.length_b   1.000
_cell.length_c   1.000
_cell.angle_alpha   90.00
_cell.angle_beta   90.00
_cell.angle_gamma   90.00
#
_symmetry.space_group_name_H-M   'P 1'
#
loop_
_entity.id
_entity.type
_entity.pdbx_description
1 polymer ?
#
loop_
_entity_poly.entity_id
_entity_poly.type
_entity_poly.pdbx_seq_one_letter_code
_entity_poly.pdbx_strand_id
1 'polypeptide(L)'
;MLDWLAIVPFIGVISTLRQWPEVITIPTMTVSLAVEMVLNEIIISNPTRPSVSFKKSLIPLVLSILIGLLVGVAVGVVLQILYLPIFGVSEKIVRVLSWLCIGATVGIIESSAWKLHSMEAGDQKLLKKRRFMSLLGASCLSFIAAVIFEWIRNSINIIPQAFQEIEDPLGFCILGSFLGLIFTISTSPSYLVALRAGKGFEYRQEKEDPTIDMIDKTYVPKTPYELPTISKISVEDLQFVTNLNDSEFHIEEGFSIKLPAEGEIIIGGTKKEEKQKKDGTIAIIGSDVYLPNTPLYLAKINVSKRQTTLIPNRKKEAYQKISINGIHLNNSKPITLKHNTLIAFHTNKSDRDDPNEVELYRFVYYNRFLDPEG
;
A
#
# COMPACT_ATOMS: atom_id res chain seq x y z
N MET A 1 -18.82 -53.24 7.97
CA MET A 1 -19.45 -53.13 6.63
C MET A 1 -19.05 -51.83 5.92
N LEU A 2 -17.82 -51.33 6.14
CA LEU A 2 -17.24 -50.18 5.42
C LEU A 2 -15.75 -50.39 5.10
N ASP A 3 -15.19 -51.56 5.40
CA ASP A 3 -13.75 -51.83 5.25
C ASP A 3 -13.30 -51.89 3.78
N TRP A 4 -14.24 -52.05 2.84
CA TRP A 4 -13.97 -52.03 1.40
C TRP A 4 -13.82 -50.61 0.83
N LEU A 5 -14.29 -49.56 1.54
CA LEU A 5 -14.11 -48.17 1.10
C LEU A 5 -12.67 -47.66 1.33
N ALA A 6 -11.89 -48.32 2.19
CA ALA A 6 -10.46 -48.04 2.37
C ALA A 6 -9.61 -48.41 1.14
N ILE A 7 -10.18 -49.14 0.16
CA ILE A 7 -9.51 -49.54 -1.09
C ILE A 7 -9.47 -48.37 -2.09
N VAL A 8 -10.28 -47.33 -1.89
CA VAL A 8 -10.14 -46.07 -2.65
C VAL A 8 -8.96 -45.31 -2.06
N PRO A 9 -7.86 -45.08 -2.82
CA PRO A 9 -6.62 -44.53 -2.27
C PRO A 9 -6.83 -43.19 -1.53
N PHE A 10 -7.80 -42.38 -1.99
CA PHE A 10 -8.17 -41.13 -1.33
C PHE A 10 -8.86 -41.32 0.03
N ILE A 11 -9.75 -42.31 0.16
CA ILE A 11 -10.48 -42.61 1.41
C ILE A 11 -9.54 -43.29 2.41
N GLY A 12 -8.67 -44.19 1.95
CA GLY A 12 -7.62 -44.80 2.79
C GLY A 12 -6.60 -43.79 3.33
N VAL A 13 -6.23 -42.78 2.53
CA VAL A 13 -5.40 -41.66 2.98
C VAL A 13 -6.14 -40.80 3.99
N ILE A 14 -7.42 -40.47 3.77
CA ILE A 14 -8.24 -39.71 4.73
C ILE A 14 -8.41 -40.47 6.06
N SER A 15 -8.66 -41.78 6.02
CA SER A 15 -8.80 -42.58 7.25
C SER A 15 -7.50 -42.67 8.04
N THR A 16 -6.36 -42.71 7.35
CA THR A 16 -5.02 -42.71 7.98
C THR A 16 -4.69 -41.34 8.55
N LEU A 17 -4.98 -40.26 7.81
CA LEU A 17 -4.80 -38.88 8.27
C LEU A 17 -5.72 -38.53 9.44
N ARG A 18 -6.91 -39.14 9.54
CA ARG A 18 -7.83 -38.93 10.68
C ARG A 18 -7.23 -39.35 12.02
N GLN A 19 -6.23 -40.25 12.00
CA GLN A 19 -5.52 -40.64 13.21
C GLN A 19 -4.59 -39.53 13.71
N TRP A 20 -4.25 -38.56 12.86
CA TRP A 20 -3.27 -37.50 13.11
C TRP A 20 -3.99 -36.13 13.00
N PRO A 21 -4.83 -35.77 13.99
CA PRO A 21 -5.72 -34.62 13.90
C PRO A 21 -4.98 -33.31 13.62
N GLU A 22 -3.78 -33.10 14.17
CA GLU A 22 -3.04 -31.85 13.98
C GLU A 22 -2.56 -31.64 12.52
N VAL A 23 -2.34 -32.74 11.79
CA VAL A 23 -1.93 -32.69 10.37
C VAL A 23 -3.08 -32.22 9.47
N ILE A 24 -4.32 -32.32 9.94
CA ILE A 24 -5.51 -31.81 9.24
C ILE A 24 -5.87 -30.41 9.74
N THR A 25 -5.93 -30.26 11.07
CA THR A 25 -6.44 -29.08 11.75
C THR A 25 -5.54 -27.85 11.54
N ILE A 26 -4.23 -27.98 11.76
CA ILE A 26 -3.29 -26.86 11.66
C ILE A 26 -3.22 -26.25 10.25
N PRO A 27 -3.05 -27.03 9.16
CA PRO A 27 -3.06 -26.45 7.82
C PRO A 27 -4.39 -25.80 7.47
N THR A 28 -5.52 -26.43 7.82
CA THR A 28 -6.85 -25.89 7.51
C THR A 28 -7.07 -24.54 8.18
N MET A 29 -6.67 -24.40 9.45
CA MET A 29 -6.76 -23.13 10.18
C MET A 29 -5.83 -22.07 9.61
N THR A 30 -4.58 -22.45 9.36
CA THR A 30 -3.57 -21.54 8.82
C THR A 30 -4.02 -20.97 7.47
N VAL A 31 -4.54 -21.82 6.58
CA VAL A 31 -5.07 -21.39 5.29
C VAL A 31 -6.28 -20.48 5.46
N SER A 32 -7.25 -20.85 6.32
CA SER A 32 -8.46 -20.07 6.52
C SER A 32 -8.15 -18.67 7.05
N LEU A 33 -7.33 -18.57 8.10
CA LEU A 33 -6.91 -17.30 8.69
C LEU A 33 -6.06 -16.47 7.72
N ALA A 34 -5.14 -17.10 6.98
CA ALA A 34 -4.31 -16.38 6.01
C ALA A 34 -5.13 -15.84 4.83
N VAL A 35 -6.09 -16.62 4.31
CA VAL A 35 -6.99 -16.19 3.23
C VAL A 35 -7.86 -15.03 3.70
N GLU A 36 -8.50 -15.16 4.86
CA GLU A 36 -9.31 -14.09 5.45
C GLU A 36 -8.51 -12.81 5.59
N MET A 37 -7.31 -12.92 6.13
CA MET A 37 -6.45 -11.79 6.38
C MET A 37 -5.98 -11.09 5.10
N VAL A 38 -5.53 -11.84 4.09
CA VAL A 38 -5.08 -11.29 2.80
C VAL A 38 -6.26 -10.65 2.04
N LEU A 39 -7.44 -11.27 2.08
CA LEU A 39 -8.65 -10.67 1.53
C LEU A 39 -9.00 -9.38 2.24
N ASN A 40 -8.97 -9.37 3.57
CA ASN A 40 -9.32 -8.20 4.37
C ASN A 40 -8.41 -7.02 4.03
N GLU A 41 -7.10 -7.25 3.91
CA GLU A 41 -6.15 -6.21 3.50
C GLU A 41 -6.44 -5.69 2.07
N ILE A 42 -6.68 -6.57 1.11
CA ILE A 42 -6.94 -6.19 -0.28
C ILE A 42 -8.26 -5.43 -0.42
N ILE A 43 -9.29 -5.78 0.36
CA ILE A 43 -10.58 -5.10 0.36
C ILE A 43 -10.48 -3.75 1.06
N ILE A 44 -9.83 -3.67 2.23
CA ILE A 44 -9.67 -2.43 3.01
C ILE A 44 -8.76 -1.43 2.29
N SER A 45 -7.75 -1.92 1.58
CA SER A 45 -6.90 -1.06 0.76
C SER A 45 -7.70 -0.40 -0.37
N ASN A 46 -8.66 -1.12 -0.99
CA ASN A 46 -9.40 -0.68 -2.17
C ASN A 46 -10.94 -0.75 -1.99
N PRO A 47 -11.55 0.03 -1.08
CA PRO A 47 -12.97 -0.11 -0.74
C PRO A 47 -13.93 0.33 -1.86
N THR A 48 -13.45 1.14 -2.81
CA THR A 48 -14.28 1.73 -3.88
C THR A 48 -14.33 0.90 -5.17
N ARG A 49 -13.49 -0.14 -5.30
CA ARG A 49 -13.40 -0.98 -6.51
C ARG A 49 -13.26 -2.48 -6.19
N PRO A 50 -14.20 -3.08 -5.44
CA PRO A 50 -14.08 -4.46 -4.95
C PRO A 50 -13.86 -5.48 -6.08
N SER A 51 -14.50 -5.31 -7.24
CA SER A 51 -14.35 -6.22 -8.38
C SER A 51 -12.92 -6.25 -8.96
N VAL A 52 -12.21 -5.12 -8.95
CA VAL A 52 -10.80 -5.06 -9.38
C VAL A 52 -9.90 -5.64 -8.30
N SER A 53 -10.21 -5.37 -7.02
CA SER A 53 -9.50 -5.92 -5.87
C SER A 53 -9.53 -7.45 -5.86
N PHE A 54 -10.69 -8.06 -6.13
CA PHE A 54 -10.83 -9.53 -6.22
C PHE A 54 -10.04 -10.14 -7.40
N LYS A 55 -9.93 -9.41 -8.53
CA LYS A 55 -9.10 -9.88 -9.64
C LYS A 55 -7.61 -9.82 -9.28
N LYS A 56 -7.16 -8.74 -8.64
CA LYS A 56 -5.78 -8.57 -8.17
C LYS A 56 -5.44 -9.52 -6.99
N SER A 57 -6.43 -10.02 -6.24
CA SER A 57 -6.21 -10.92 -5.11
C SER A 57 -5.89 -12.37 -5.50
N LEU A 58 -6.12 -12.78 -6.75
CA LEU A 58 -5.95 -14.17 -7.16
C LEU A 58 -4.54 -14.71 -6.86
N ILE A 59 -3.50 -14.01 -7.31
CA ILE A 59 -2.11 -14.44 -7.13
C ILE A 59 -1.71 -14.44 -5.63
N PRO A 60 -1.95 -13.35 -4.85
CA PRO A 60 -1.72 -13.37 -3.41
C PRO A 60 -2.42 -14.53 -2.69
N LEU A 61 -3.69 -14.82 -3.02
CA LEU A 61 -4.46 -15.87 -2.35
C LEU A 61 -3.94 -17.27 -2.68
N VAL A 62 -3.60 -17.53 -3.94
CA VAL A 62 -3.00 -18.82 -4.32
C VAL A 62 -1.69 -19.03 -3.57
N LEU A 63 -0.85 -18.00 -3.45
CA LEU A 63 0.38 -18.08 -2.67
C LEU A 63 0.08 -18.37 -1.18
N SER A 64 -0.90 -17.66 -0.60
CA SER A 64 -1.29 -17.85 0.80
C SER A 64 -1.78 -19.27 1.08
N ILE A 65 -2.59 -19.84 0.18
CA ILE A 65 -3.08 -21.22 0.28
C ILE A 65 -1.90 -22.20 0.19
N LEU A 66 -1.01 -22.03 -0.79
CA LEU A 66 0.14 -22.92 -0.99
C LEU A 66 1.11 -22.91 0.20
N ILE A 67 1.50 -21.73 0.68
CA ILE A 67 2.39 -21.60 1.84
C ILE A 67 1.69 -22.11 3.09
N GLY A 68 0.41 -21.76 3.29
CA GLY A 68 -0.39 -22.20 4.43
C GLY A 68 -0.54 -23.72 4.52
N LEU A 69 -0.75 -24.39 3.39
CA LEU A 69 -0.79 -25.86 3.33
C LEU A 69 0.58 -26.47 3.61
N LEU A 70 1.64 -26.02 2.92
CA LEU A 70 2.97 -26.59 3.07
C LEU A 70 3.54 -26.43 4.48
N VAL A 71 3.51 -25.20 5.01
CA VAL A 71 4.00 -24.91 6.35
C VAL A 71 3.08 -25.51 7.41
N GLY A 72 1.76 -25.41 7.22
CA GLY A 72 0.78 -25.96 8.15
C GLY A 72 0.88 -27.49 8.30
N VAL A 73 1.10 -28.23 7.21
CA VAL A 73 1.34 -29.68 7.28
C VAL A 73 2.65 -29.99 7.99
N ALA A 74 3.74 -29.28 7.65
CA ALA A 74 5.03 -29.49 8.31
C ALA A 74 4.95 -29.25 9.83
N VAL A 75 4.32 -28.15 10.23
CA VAL A 75 4.08 -27.80 11.64
C VAL A 75 3.15 -28.82 12.30
N GLY A 76 2.05 -29.20 11.65
CA GLY A 76 1.11 -30.20 12.16
C GLY A 76 1.78 -31.55 12.43
N VAL A 77 2.67 -32.01 11.55
CA VAL A 77 3.44 -33.24 11.76
C VAL A 77 4.37 -33.11 12.98
N VAL A 78 5.08 -32.00 13.11
CA VAL A 78 5.99 -31.76 14.26
C VAL A 78 5.20 -31.74 15.58
N LEU A 79 4.07 -31.04 15.62
CA LEU A 79 3.22 -30.95 16.82
C LEU A 79 2.55 -32.29 17.14
N GLN A 80 2.13 -33.05 16.12
CA GLN A 80 1.58 -34.39 16.30
C GLN A 80 2.59 -35.34 16.96
N ILE A 81 3.87 -35.21 16.62
CA ILE A 81 4.95 -35.98 17.24
C ILE A 81 5.11 -35.61 18.73
N LEU A 82 4.91 -34.35 19.11
CA LEU A 82 5.00 -33.92 20.52
C LEU A 82 3.88 -34.51 21.39
N TYR A 83 2.75 -34.91 20.80
CA TYR A 83 1.69 -35.63 21.50
C TYR A 83 2.03 -37.11 21.78
N LEU A 84 3.11 -37.64 21.22
CA LEU A 84 3.51 -39.01 21.50
C LEU A 84 3.96 -39.16 22.97
N PRO A 85 3.55 -40.24 23.66
CA PRO A 85 3.83 -40.43 25.09
C PRO A 85 5.33 -40.48 25.42
N ILE A 86 6.19 -40.73 24.44
CA ILE A 86 7.65 -40.75 24.56
C ILE A 86 8.20 -39.38 25.03
N PHE A 87 7.58 -38.28 24.62
CA PHE A 87 8.06 -36.93 24.94
C PHE A 87 7.50 -36.37 26.26
N GLY A 88 6.42 -36.94 26.80
CA GLY A 88 5.85 -36.54 28.08
C GLY A 88 5.38 -35.08 28.15
N VAL A 89 5.12 -34.43 27.01
CA VAL A 89 4.70 -33.02 26.96
C VAL A 89 3.22 -32.90 27.30
N SER A 90 2.86 -31.97 28.18
CA SER A 90 1.46 -31.74 28.52
C SER A 90 0.67 -31.17 27.33
N GLU A 91 -0.60 -31.58 27.19
CA GLU A 91 -1.50 -31.12 26.13
C GLU A 91 -1.62 -29.60 26.05
N LYS A 92 -1.60 -28.93 27.22
CA LYS A 92 -1.64 -27.46 27.34
C LYS A 92 -0.46 -26.81 26.62
N ILE A 93 0.75 -27.33 26.82
CA ILE A 93 1.97 -26.78 26.21
C ILE A 93 1.91 -26.97 24.68
N VAL A 94 1.50 -28.15 24.22
CA VAL A 94 1.41 -28.42 22.78
C VAL A 94 0.37 -27.51 22.12
N ARG A 95 -0.78 -27.24 22.78
CA ARG A 95 -1.80 -26.31 22.29
C ARG A 95 -1.29 -24.87 22.18
N VAL A 96 -0.58 -24.38 23.20
CA VAL A 96 0.04 -23.04 23.17
C VAL A 96 1.08 -22.93 22.05
N LEU A 97 1.92 -23.95 21.88
CA LEU A 97 2.89 -23.99 20.77
C LEU A 97 2.17 -24.02 19.41
N SER A 98 1.08 -24.77 19.28
CA SER A 98 0.28 -24.85 18.06
C SER A 98 -0.24 -23.48 17.63
N TRP A 99 -0.81 -22.73 18.57
CA TRP A 99 -1.34 -21.38 18.29
C TRP A 99 -0.22 -20.40 17.94
N LEU A 100 0.91 -20.48 18.63
CA LEU A 100 2.10 -19.69 18.31
C LEU A 100 2.58 -19.97 16.88
N CYS A 101 2.69 -21.25 16.49
CA CYS A 101 3.09 -21.63 15.14
C CYS A 101 2.07 -21.19 14.07
N ILE A 102 0.76 -21.26 14.35
CA ILE A 102 -0.28 -20.72 13.46
C ILE A 102 -0.05 -19.21 13.28
N GLY A 103 0.10 -18.45 14.37
CA GLY A 103 0.35 -17.01 14.32
C GLY A 103 1.59 -16.65 13.52
N ALA A 104 2.71 -17.33 13.79
CA ALA A 104 3.95 -17.12 13.07
C ALA A 104 3.79 -17.39 11.57
N THR A 105 3.10 -18.47 11.21
CA THR A 105 2.87 -18.85 9.81
C THR A 105 1.98 -17.85 9.10
N VAL A 106 0.88 -17.41 9.73
CA VAL A 106 -0.02 -16.39 9.18
C VAL A 106 0.73 -15.07 8.96
N GLY A 107 1.59 -14.65 9.89
CA GLY A 107 2.42 -13.44 9.72
C GLY A 107 3.44 -13.53 8.58
N ILE A 108 4.03 -14.70 8.34
CA ILE A 108 4.89 -14.94 7.17
C ILE A 108 4.08 -14.85 5.88
N ILE A 109 2.87 -15.44 5.87
CA ILE A 109 2.01 -15.46 4.70
C ILE A 109 1.54 -14.05 4.34
N GLU A 110 1.04 -13.25 5.28
CA GLU A 110 0.67 -11.87 4.95
C GLU A 110 1.86 -11.11 4.39
N SER A 111 3.00 -11.13 5.07
CA SER A 111 4.12 -10.30 4.64
C SER A 111 4.68 -10.73 3.27
N SER A 112 4.46 -11.98 2.87
CA SER A 112 4.77 -12.49 1.54
C SER A 112 3.71 -12.09 0.51
N ALA A 113 2.42 -12.24 0.85
CA ALA A 113 1.30 -11.83 0.01
C ALA A 113 1.29 -10.32 -0.24
N TRP A 114 1.66 -9.53 0.76
CA TRP A 114 1.81 -8.07 0.70
C TRP A 114 2.77 -7.62 -0.39
N LYS A 115 3.88 -8.34 -0.57
CA LYS A 115 4.86 -8.05 -1.62
C LYS A 115 4.23 -8.05 -3.03
N LEU A 116 3.20 -8.87 -3.23
CA LEU A 116 2.60 -9.08 -4.55
C LEU A 116 1.51 -8.07 -4.91
N HIS A 117 0.97 -7.35 -3.95
CA HIS A 117 -0.15 -6.44 -4.19
C HIS A 117 0.08 -5.00 -3.69
N SER A 118 1.16 -4.75 -2.94
CA SER A 118 1.49 -3.43 -2.42
C SER A 118 2.56 -2.73 -3.26
N MET A 119 2.27 -1.50 -3.66
CA MET A 119 3.25 -0.60 -4.31
C MET A 119 4.38 -0.18 -3.35
N GLU A 120 4.19 -0.32 -2.04
CA GLU A 120 5.24 -0.05 -1.03
C GLU A 120 6.30 -1.15 -0.96
N ALA A 121 6.03 -2.33 -1.53
CA ALA A 121 6.94 -3.46 -1.50
C ALA A 121 8.22 -3.26 -2.33
N GLY A 122 8.28 -2.21 -3.16
CA GLY A 122 9.49 -1.78 -3.84
C GLY A 122 10.59 -1.31 -2.87
N ASP A 123 10.23 -0.80 -1.69
CA ASP A 123 11.20 -0.41 -0.66
C ASP A 123 11.55 -1.61 0.23
N GLN A 124 12.79 -2.09 0.10
CA GLN A 124 13.30 -3.21 0.90
C GLN A 124 13.31 -2.93 2.41
N LYS A 125 13.46 -1.67 2.86
CA LYS A 125 13.47 -1.32 4.28
C LYS A 125 12.07 -1.46 4.87
N LEU A 126 11.06 -0.94 4.18
CA LEU A 126 9.66 -1.06 4.58
C LEU A 126 9.21 -2.52 4.60
N LEU A 127 9.59 -3.29 3.58
CA LEU A 127 9.29 -4.71 3.49
C LEU A 127 9.92 -5.53 4.63
N LYS A 128 11.19 -5.28 4.99
CA LYS A 128 11.83 -5.92 6.15
C LYS A 128 11.14 -5.56 7.46
N LYS A 129 10.83 -4.27 7.66
CA LYS A 129 10.14 -3.79 8.86
C LYS A 129 8.77 -4.44 8.99
N ARG A 130 8.00 -4.52 7.90
CA ARG A 130 6.66 -5.10 7.89
C ARG A 130 6.69 -6.60 8.16
N ARG A 131 7.58 -7.36 7.49
CA ARG A 131 7.80 -8.78 7.78
C ARG A 131 8.07 -9.04 9.25
N PHE A 132 8.94 -8.25 9.85
CA PHE A 132 9.28 -8.38 11.26
C PHE A 132 8.09 -8.08 12.19
N MET A 133 7.37 -6.99 11.95
CA MET A 133 6.20 -6.61 12.74
C MET A 133 5.05 -7.61 12.61
N SER A 134 4.81 -8.12 11.41
CA SER A 134 3.77 -9.12 11.12
C SER A 134 4.07 -10.43 11.81
N LEU A 135 5.30 -10.96 11.66
CA LEU A 135 5.73 -12.19 12.31
C LEU A 135 5.69 -12.10 13.84
N LEU A 136 6.34 -11.09 14.42
CA LEU A 136 6.41 -10.96 15.88
C LEU A 136 5.04 -10.61 16.48
N GLY A 137 4.32 -9.68 15.87
CA GLY A 137 3.02 -9.25 16.35
C GLY A 137 2.00 -10.40 16.33
N ALA A 138 1.93 -11.14 15.22
CA ALA A 138 1.05 -12.31 15.12
C ALA A 138 1.44 -13.41 16.11
N SER A 139 2.74 -13.71 16.24
CA SER A 139 3.23 -14.73 17.19
C SER A 139 2.90 -14.34 18.64
N CYS A 140 3.16 -13.09 19.04
CA CYS A 140 2.89 -12.61 20.39
C CYS A 140 1.40 -12.66 20.73
N LEU A 141 0.53 -12.23 19.81
CA LEU A 141 -0.91 -12.18 20.09
C LEU A 141 -1.56 -13.56 20.00
N SER A 142 -1.07 -14.46 19.15
CA SER A 142 -1.48 -15.86 19.20
C SER A 142 -1.08 -16.53 20.51
N PHE A 143 0.11 -16.21 21.05
CA PHE A 143 0.52 -16.67 22.38
C PHE A 143 -0.38 -16.13 23.49
N ILE A 144 -0.67 -14.82 23.48
CA ILE A 144 -1.60 -14.19 24.44
C ILE A 144 -2.99 -14.83 24.34
N ALA A 145 -3.50 -15.03 23.12
CA ALA A 145 -4.77 -15.70 22.86
C ALA A 145 -4.79 -17.11 23.44
N ALA A 146 -3.71 -17.89 23.27
CA ALA A 146 -3.61 -19.24 23.81
C ALA A 146 -3.59 -19.26 25.33
N VAL A 147 -2.88 -18.32 25.96
CA VAL A 147 -2.85 -18.19 27.43
C VAL A 147 -4.23 -17.81 27.98
N ILE A 148 -4.93 -16.87 27.33
CA ILE A 148 -6.30 -16.48 27.71
C ILE A 148 -7.24 -17.67 27.56
N PHE A 149 -7.15 -18.40 26.46
CA PHE A 149 -7.98 -19.57 26.22
C PHE A 149 -7.75 -20.67 27.28
N GLU A 150 -6.49 -20.98 27.60
CA GLU A 150 -6.16 -21.92 28.68
C GLU A 150 -6.63 -21.42 30.05
N TRP A 151 -6.57 -20.12 30.31
CA TRP A 151 -7.11 -19.54 31.54
C TRP A 151 -8.63 -19.72 31.65
N ILE A 152 -9.37 -19.49 30.55
CA ILE A 152 -10.82 -19.75 30.49
C ILE A 152 -11.11 -21.23 30.73
N ARG A 153 -10.37 -22.12 30.05
CA ARG A 153 -10.53 -23.59 30.18
C ARG A 153 -10.31 -24.06 31.62
N ASN A 154 -9.26 -23.58 32.27
CA ASN A 154 -8.95 -23.93 33.66
C ASN A 154 -9.94 -23.33 34.67
N SER A 155 -10.63 -22.25 34.33
CA SER A 155 -11.64 -21.62 35.20
C SER A 155 -12.95 -22.41 35.25
N ILE A 156 -13.17 -23.32 34.29
CA ILE A 156 -14.37 -24.15 34.18
C ILE A 156 -14.04 -25.55 34.74
N ASN A 157 -14.23 -25.75 36.05
CA ASN A 157 -13.87 -27.00 36.76
C ASN A 157 -14.59 -28.26 36.24
N ILE A 158 -15.78 -28.13 35.66
CA ILE A 158 -16.53 -29.23 35.03
C ILE A 158 -17.00 -28.69 33.69
N ILE A 159 -16.34 -29.10 32.61
CA ILE A 159 -16.71 -28.68 31.27
C ILE A 159 -18.05 -29.34 30.92
N PRO A 160 -19.17 -28.57 30.81
CA PRO A 160 -20.44 -29.14 30.38
C PRO A 160 -20.29 -29.69 28.96
N GLN A 161 -21.04 -30.74 28.61
CA GLN A 161 -20.97 -31.36 27.29
C GLN A 161 -21.22 -30.35 26.14
N ALA A 162 -22.11 -29.38 26.38
CA ALA A 162 -22.36 -28.26 25.47
C ALA A 162 -21.13 -27.34 25.28
N PHE A 163 -20.25 -27.23 26.29
CA PHE A 163 -19.02 -26.46 26.18
C PHE A 163 -17.94 -27.20 25.39
N GLN A 164 -17.88 -28.54 25.46
CA GLN A 164 -16.95 -29.34 24.66
C GLN A 164 -17.21 -29.18 23.15
N GLU A 165 -18.46 -29.03 22.74
CA GLU A 165 -18.83 -28.84 21.33
C GLU A 165 -18.45 -27.45 20.79
N ILE A 166 -18.37 -26.44 21.65
CA ILE A 166 -18.05 -25.04 21.27
C ILE A 166 -16.63 -24.62 21.64
N GLU A 167 -15.88 -25.44 22.39
CA GLU A 167 -14.54 -25.16 22.89
C GLU A 167 -13.59 -24.76 21.75
N ASP A 168 -13.54 -25.59 20.71
CA ASP A 168 -12.68 -25.38 19.54
C ASP A 168 -13.10 -24.13 18.74
N PRO A 169 -14.38 -23.97 18.30
CA PRO A 169 -14.84 -22.75 17.66
C PRO A 169 -14.56 -21.46 18.45
N LEU A 170 -14.78 -21.48 19.77
CA LEU A 170 -14.52 -20.33 20.64
C LEU A 170 -13.03 -19.99 20.66
N GLY A 171 -12.17 -21.01 20.76
CA GLY A 171 -10.72 -20.84 20.69
C GLY A 171 -10.29 -20.16 19.40
N PHE A 172 -10.83 -20.59 18.26
CA PHE A 172 -10.50 -19.99 16.96
C PHE A 172 -11.03 -18.56 16.81
N CYS A 173 -12.21 -18.26 17.34
CA CYS A 173 -12.73 -16.89 17.37
C CYS A 173 -11.82 -15.95 18.19
N ILE A 174 -11.32 -16.41 19.35
CA ILE A 174 -10.37 -15.64 20.16
C ILE A 174 -9.08 -15.43 19.37
N LEU A 175 -8.48 -16.50 18.85
CA LEU A 175 -7.25 -16.44 18.05
C LEU A 175 -7.40 -15.48 16.85
N GLY A 176 -8.48 -15.64 16.07
CA GLY A 176 -8.78 -14.81 14.91
C GLY A 176 -8.99 -13.34 15.28
N SER A 177 -9.65 -13.04 16.39
CA SER A 177 -9.85 -11.66 16.87
C SER A 177 -8.51 -10.98 17.20
N PHE A 178 -7.62 -11.68 17.90
CA PHE A 178 -6.30 -11.19 18.27
C PHE A 178 -5.40 -10.98 17.05
N LEU A 179 -5.43 -11.91 16.09
CA LEU A 179 -4.77 -11.75 14.79
C LEU A 179 -5.34 -10.54 14.03
N GLY A 180 -6.67 -10.41 13.95
CA GLY A 180 -7.33 -9.28 13.29
C GLY A 180 -6.91 -7.92 13.87
N LEU A 181 -6.71 -7.82 15.19
CA LEU A 181 -6.25 -6.59 15.84
C LEU A 181 -4.84 -6.17 15.42
N ILE A 182 -3.86 -7.08 15.45
CA ILE A 182 -2.49 -6.73 15.02
C ILE A 182 -2.43 -6.36 13.57
N PHE A 183 -3.20 -7.09 12.77
CA PHE A 183 -3.21 -6.85 11.36
C PHE A 183 -3.94 -5.57 11.01
N THR A 184 -4.96 -5.15 11.75
CA THR A 184 -5.51 -3.80 11.60
C THR A 184 -4.46 -2.71 11.84
N ILE A 185 -3.54 -2.93 12.80
CA ILE A 185 -2.46 -1.99 13.10
C ILE A 185 -1.33 -2.07 12.05
N SER A 186 -0.96 -3.26 11.60
CA SER A 186 0.14 -3.47 10.63
C SER A 186 -0.27 -3.18 9.19
N THR A 187 -1.55 -3.39 8.85
CA THR A 187 -2.17 -3.10 7.55
C THR A 187 -2.75 -1.69 7.48
N SER A 188 -2.68 -0.91 8.58
CA SER A 188 -3.03 0.51 8.53
C SER A 188 -2.26 1.10 7.35
N PRO A 189 -2.95 1.54 6.29
CA PRO A 189 -2.30 1.94 5.06
C PRO A 189 -1.27 2.99 5.44
N SER A 190 -0.01 2.77 5.05
CA SER A 190 0.96 3.85 5.11
C SER A 190 0.31 5.01 4.40
N TYR A 191 0.29 6.17 5.04
CA TYR A 191 -0.34 7.35 4.47
C TYR A 191 0.46 7.74 3.22
N LEU A 192 0.10 7.14 2.09
CA LEU A 192 0.71 7.35 0.81
C LEU A 192 -0.11 8.37 0.08
N VAL A 193 0.55 9.47 -0.22
CA VAL A 193 -0.05 10.59 -0.89
C VAL A 193 0.55 10.69 -2.27
N ALA A 194 -0.27 10.99 -3.26
CA ALA A 194 0.20 11.29 -4.59
C ALA A 194 -0.57 12.43 -5.24
N LEU A 195 0.09 13.03 -6.23
CA LEU A 195 -0.52 13.96 -7.17
C LEU A 195 -0.50 13.31 -8.55
N ARG A 196 -1.68 13.04 -9.11
CA ARG A 196 -1.80 12.57 -10.49
C ARG A 196 -1.94 13.76 -11.43
N ALA A 197 -1.06 13.85 -12.40
CA ALA A 197 -1.09 14.86 -13.46
C ALA A 197 -2.28 14.61 -14.41
N GLY A 198 -2.97 15.69 -14.78
CA GLY A 198 -4.09 15.70 -15.75
C GLY A 198 -3.86 16.75 -16.85
N LYS A 199 -4.93 17.39 -17.33
CA LYS A 199 -4.87 18.51 -18.30
C LYS A 199 -3.74 19.52 -17.95
N GLY A 200 -2.97 19.90 -18.96
CA GLY A 200 -1.79 20.76 -18.83
C GLY A 200 -0.45 20.03 -18.82
N PHE A 201 -0.45 18.69 -18.80
CA PHE A 201 0.74 17.84 -18.85
C PHE A 201 0.78 16.98 -20.12
N GLU A 202 0.14 17.42 -21.20
CA GLU A 202 0.02 16.67 -22.45
C GLU A 202 1.39 16.30 -23.05
N TYR A 203 1.52 15.04 -23.48
CA TYR A 203 2.73 14.52 -24.11
C TYR A 203 3.04 15.29 -25.41
N ARG A 204 4.16 16.02 -25.44
CA ARG A 204 4.70 16.61 -26.66
C ARG A 204 5.91 15.82 -27.09
N GLN A 205 5.69 14.85 -27.97
CA GLN A 205 6.75 14.09 -28.62
C GLN A 205 7.74 15.08 -29.26
N GLU A 206 8.99 15.11 -28.78
CA GLU A 206 10.07 15.76 -29.51
C GLU A 206 10.20 15.04 -30.86
N LYS A 207 10.00 15.77 -31.95
CA LYS A 207 10.12 15.21 -33.30
C LYS A 207 11.56 14.79 -33.56
N GLU A 208 11.85 13.50 -33.44
CA GLU A 208 12.89 12.83 -34.24
C GLU A 208 12.26 11.67 -35.01
N ASP A 209 11.66 11.97 -36.15
CA ASP A 209 11.55 10.98 -37.23
C ASP A 209 11.70 11.69 -38.59
N PRO A 210 12.80 11.47 -39.33
CA PRO A 210 13.01 12.06 -40.64
C PRO A 210 12.21 11.36 -41.76
N THR A 211 11.29 10.43 -41.46
CA THR A 211 10.58 9.66 -42.50
C THR A 211 9.08 9.94 -42.65
N ILE A 212 8.50 10.90 -41.93
CA ILE A 212 7.12 11.35 -42.18
C ILE A 212 7.14 12.63 -43.00
N ASP A 213 7.34 12.46 -44.30
CA ASP A 213 6.96 13.47 -45.29
C ASP A 213 5.43 13.67 -45.24
N MET A 214 5.02 14.93 -45.31
CA MET A 214 3.64 15.44 -45.38
C MET A 214 2.90 15.61 -44.04
N ILE A 215 3.14 16.73 -43.36
CA ILE A 215 2.14 17.77 -43.02
C ILE A 215 2.92 19.01 -42.53
N ASP A 216 2.71 20.10 -43.27
CA ASP A 216 3.09 21.49 -42.98
C ASP A 216 4.61 21.80 -42.77
N LYS A 217 5.25 22.25 -43.86
CA LYS A 217 6.65 22.72 -43.90
C LYS A 217 6.86 24.10 -43.28
N THR A 218 5.83 24.71 -42.68
CA THR A 218 5.88 26.08 -42.14
C THR A 218 5.91 26.14 -40.61
N TYR A 219 5.88 25.00 -39.93
CA TYR A 219 6.03 24.97 -38.47
C TYR A 219 7.50 25.13 -38.06
N VAL A 220 7.91 26.38 -37.84
CA VAL A 220 9.14 26.71 -37.13
C VAL A 220 8.77 26.93 -35.66
N PRO A 221 9.15 26.04 -34.72
CA PRO A 221 8.97 26.32 -33.30
C PRO A 221 9.85 27.50 -32.91
N LYS A 222 9.24 28.69 -32.75
CA LYS A 222 9.90 29.84 -32.14
C LYS A 222 9.76 29.72 -30.62
N THR A 223 10.92 29.56 -29.96
CA THR A 223 11.20 29.43 -28.50
C THR A 223 11.27 27.99 -27.97
N PRO A 224 12.30 27.66 -27.13
CA PRO A 224 12.33 26.39 -26.41
C PRO A 224 11.23 26.42 -25.36
N TYR A 225 10.26 25.52 -25.48
CA TYR A 225 9.22 25.36 -24.47
C TYR A 225 9.84 24.65 -23.27
N GLU A 226 9.98 25.36 -22.15
CA GLU A 226 10.34 24.69 -20.91
C GLU A 226 9.18 23.79 -20.46
N LEU A 227 9.49 22.51 -20.21
CA LEU A 227 8.52 21.51 -19.77
C LEU A 227 8.41 21.50 -18.23
N PRO A 228 7.22 21.16 -17.68
CA PRO A 228 7.06 20.97 -16.25
C PRO A 228 7.89 19.78 -15.77
N THR A 229 8.58 19.95 -14.65
CA THR A 229 9.54 18.95 -14.15
C THR A 229 9.52 18.80 -12.64
N ILE A 230 9.96 17.63 -12.18
CA ILE A 230 10.34 17.42 -10.78
C ILE A 230 11.85 17.73 -10.64
N SER A 231 12.20 18.45 -9.58
CA SER A 231 13.59 18.78 -9.28
C SER A 231 14.42 17.54 -8.95
N LYS A 232 15.55 17.34 -9.66
CA LYS A 232 16.55 16.28 -9.38
C LYS A 232 17.12 16.34 -7.96
N ILE A 233 17.22 17.54 -7.39
CA ILE A 233 17.71 17.81 -6.03
C ILE A 233 16.70 17.35 -4.96
N SER A 234 15.50 16.91 -5.37
CA SER A 234 14.37 16.51 -4.49
C SER A 234 13.91 15.07 -4.75
N VAL A 235 14.69 14.33 -5.54
CA VAL A 235 14.39 12.96 -5.99
C VAL A 235 14.57 11.92 -4.88
N GLU A 236 15.24 12.28 -3.78
CA GLU A 236 15.22 11.41 -2.59
C GLU A 236 13.83 11.36 -1.91
N ASP A 237 12.93 12.33 -2.20
CA ASP A 237 11.61 12.46 -1.57
C ASP A 237 10.40 12.35 -2.53
N LEU A 238 10.58 12.63 -3.83
CA LEU A 238 9.54 12.56 -4.86
C LEU A 238 9.86 11.50 -5.91
N GLN A 239 9.02 10.48 -6.03
CA GLN A 239 9.20 9.37 -6.98
C GLN A 239 8.05 9.33 -7.99
N PHE A 240 8.38 9.24 -9.27
CA PHE A 240 7.42 8.79 -10.28
C PHE A 240 7.11 7.31 -10.07
N VAL A 241 5.86 6.93 -10.29
CA VAL A 241 5.39 5.56 -10.03
C VAL A 241 5.73 4.63 -11.19
N THR A 242 5.95 5.18 -12.38
CA THR A 242 6.38 4.47 -13.59
C THR A 242 7.91 4.48 -13.67
N ASN A 243 8.53 3.32 -13.98
CA ASN A 243 9.97 3.21 -14.25
C ASN A 243 10.31 4.05 -15.50
N LEU A 244 10.78 5.28 -15.30
CA LEU A 244 11.30 6.11 -16.38
C LEU A 244 12.80 5.86 -16.54
N ASN A 245 13.24 5.56 -17.77
CA ASN A 245 14.64 5.57 -18.13
C ASN A 245 15.17 7.02 -18.07
N ASP A 246 16.01 7.26 -17.07
CA ASP A 246 17.03 8.28 -16.79
C ASP A 246 17.19 9.62 -17.54
N SER A 247 16.48 9.99 -18.60
CA SER A 247 16.76 11.29 -19.26
C SER A 247 15.93 12.46 -18.76
N GLU A 248 14.66 12.30 -18.37
CA GLU A 248 13.79 13.47 -18.23
C GLU A 248 12.73 13.31 -17.11
N PHE A 249 12.87 14.11 -16.03
CA PHE A 249 11.90 14.19 -14.93
C PHE A 249 10.65 15.00 -15.33
N HIS A 250 10.19 14.84 -16.57
CA HIS A 250 9.03 15.53 -17.10
C HIS A 250 7.76 14.97 -16.48
N ILE A 251 6.84 15.88 -16.17
CA ILE A 251 5.53 15.51 -15.66
C ILE A 251 4.61 15.40 -16.86
N GLU A 252 4.07 14.20 -17.08
CA GLU A 252 3.14 13.90 -18.18
C GLU A 252 1.75 13.57 -17.65
N GLU A 253 0.74 13.81 -18.48
CA GLU A 253 -0.65 13.49 -18.15
C GLU A 253 -0.81 11.99 -17.88
N GLY A 254 -1.57 11.68 -16.84
CA GLY A 254 -1.77 10.31 -16.40
C GLY A 254 -0.72 9.86 -15.38
N PHE A 255 0.48 10.45 -15.33
CA PHE A 255 1.51 10.07 -14.37
C PHE A 255 1.17 10.50 -12.95
N SER A 256 1.52 9.63 -12.00
CA SER A 256 1.39 9.89 -10.58
C SER A 256 2.74 10.18 -9.93
N ILE A 257 2.79 11.28 -9.20
CA ILE A 257 3.93 11.72 -8.40
C ILE A 257 3.66 11.31 -6.95
N LYS A 258 4.43 10.36 -6.43
CA LYS A 258 4.38 9.97 -5.02
C LYS A 258 5.03 11.05 -4.17
N LEU A 259 4.31 11.51 -3.14
CA LEU A 259 4.79 12.50 -2.17
C LEU A 259 5.53 11.80 -1.01
N PRO A 260 6.45 12.50 -0.31
CA PRO A 260 7.13 11.93 0.85
C PRO A 260 6.15 11.65 1.99
N ALA A 261 6.54 10.76 2.90
CA ALA A 261 5.71 10.38 4.05
C ALA A 261 5.44 11.57 4.99
N GLU A 262 6.44 12.42 5.19
CA GLU A 262 6.37 13.68 5.94
C GLU A 262 7.29 14.70 5.26
N GLY A 263 6.87 15.95 5.17
CA GLY A 263 7.70 17.01 4.58
C GLY A 263 6.91 18.10 3.89
N GLU A 264 7.64 19.07 3.35
CA GLU A 264 7.08 20.17 2.58
C GLU A 264 7.52 20.08 1.12
N ILE A 265 6.57 20.24 0.20
CA ILE A 265 6.79 20.27 -1.24
C ILE A 265 6.40 21.65 -1.75
N ILE A 266 7.32 22.33 -2.40
CA ILE A 266 7.16 23.67 -2.97
C ILE A 266 6.78 23.56 -4.44
N ILE A 267 5.73 24.28 -4.84
CA ILE A 267 5.24 24.33 -6.22
C ILE A 267 5.36 25.76 -6.73
N GLY A 268 5.88 25.95 -7.94
CA GLY A 268 6.02 27.27 -8.54
C GLY A 268 6.81 27.30 -9.85
N GLY A 269 6.96 28.50 -10.40
CA GLY A 269 7.66 28.78 -11.65
C GLY A 269 9.14 29.07 -11.51
N THR A 270 9.80 28.61 -10.43
CA THR A 270 11.26 28.72 -10.28
C THR A 270 11.86 27.33 -10.18
N LYS A 271 12.78 26.97 -11.10
CA LYS A 271 13.54 25.71 -11.02
C LYS A 271 14.38 25.69 -9.74
N LYS A 272 14.50 24.51 -9.12
CA LYS A 272 15.28 24.34 -7.90
C LYS A 272 16.77 24.29 -8.24
N GLU A 273 17.54 25.17 -7.60
CA GLU A 273 18.97 25.35 -7.83
C GLU A 273 19.70 25.55 -6.50
N GLU A 274 20.94 25.08 -6.44
CA GLU A 274 21.88 25.40 -5.37
C GLU A 274 22.52 26.76 -5.63
N LYS A 275 22.31 27.71 -4.72
CA LYS A 275 22.94 29.04 -4.77
C LYS A 275 23.84 29.23 -3.57
N GLN A 276 25.10 29.58 -3.86
CA GLN A 276 26.04 29.97 -2.82
C GLN A 276 25.66 31.35 -2.28
N LYS A 277 25.44 31.44 -0.98
CA LYS A 277 25.22 32.69 -0.28
C LYS A 277 26.54 33.45 -0.12
N LYS A 278 26.42 34.74 0.17
CA LYS A 278 27.56 35.65 0.41
C LYS A 278 28.43 35.25 1.60
N ASP A 279 27.91 34.41 2.49
CA ASP A 279 28.59 33.85 3.67
C ASP A 279 29.32 32.52 3.38
N GLY A 280 29.31 32.05 2.12
CA GLY A 280 29.93 30.79 1.70
C GLY A 280 29.03 29.56 1.87
N THR A 281 27.84 29.69 2.47
CA THR A 281 26.90 28.57 2.66
C THR A 281 26.10 28.28 1.39
N ILE A 282 25.77 27.01 1.13
CA ILE A 282 24.93 26.62 -0.01
C ILE A 282 23.46 26.68 0.43
N ALA A 283 22.63 27.39 -0.33
CA ALA A 283 21.20 27.47 -0.12
C ALA A 283 20.45 26.91 -1.33
N ILE A 284 19.53 25.99 -1.07
CA ILE A 284 18.69 25.42 -2.12
C ILE A 284 17.45 26.31 -2.27
N ILE A 285 17.24 26.88 -3.46
CA ILE A 285 16.15 27.82 -3.74
C ILE A 285 15.39 27.34 -4.98
N GLY A 286 14.06 27.38 -4.93
CA GLY A 286 13.19 27.08 -6.05
C GLY A 286 12.10 26.08 -5.67
N SER A 287 11.49 25.47 -6.68
CA SER A 287 10.30 24.63 -6.52
C SER A 287 10.64 23.17 -6.74
N ASP A 288 10.12 22.30 -5.87
CA ASP A 288 10.23 20.85 -6.00
C ASP A 288 9.46 20.35 -7.23
N VAL A 289 8.30 20.95 -7.48
CA VAL A 289 7.51 20.80 -8.70
C VAL A 289 7.58 22.11 -9.47
N TYR A 290 8.31 22.09 -10.58
CA TYR A 290 8.46 23.22 -11.48
C TYR A 290 7.31 23.27 -12.48
N LEU A 291 6.57 24.39 -12.47
CA LEU A 291 5.48 24.67 -13.41
C LEU A 291 5.81 25.93 -14.22
N PRO A 292 6.13 25.82 -15.51
CA PRO A 292 6.53 26.96 -16.32
C PRO A 292 5.39 27.96 -16.48
N ASN A 293 5.73 29.24 -16.71
CA ASN A 293 4.75 30.33 -16.89
C ASN A 293 3.79 30.56 -15.71
N THR A 294 4.14 30.09 -14.51
CA THR A 294 3.42 30.36 -13.27
C THR A 294 4.19 31.32 -12.36
N PRO A 295 3.57 31.93 -11.33
CA PRO A 295 4.29 32.69 -10.32
C PRO A 295 5.46 31.92 -9.71
N LEU A 296 6.55 32.64 -9.40
CA LEU A 296 7.80 32.06 -8.87
C LEU A 296 7.60 31.10 -7.69
N TYR A 297 6.62 31.41 -6.83
CA TYR A 297 6.17 30.57 -5.73
C TYR A 297 4.64 30.62 -5.66
N LEU A 298 3.98 29.49 -5.92
CA LEU A 298 2.52 29.37 -5.92
C LEU A 298 2.01 28.94 -4.54
N ALA A 299 2.49 27.79 -4.08
CA ALA A 299 2.03 27.17 -2.84
C ALA A 299 3.05 26.15 -2.35
N LYS A 300 2.87 25.72 -1.10
CA LYS A 300 3.50 24.51 -0.58
C LYS A 300 2.47 23.49 -0.15
N ILE A 301 2.78 22.22 -0.33
CA ILE A 301 2.02 21.09 0.18
C ILE A 301 2.79 20.55 1.38
N ASN A 302 2.20 20.66 2.56
CA ASN A 302 2.75 20.06 3.77
C ASN A 302 2.09 18.69 3.99
N VAL A 303 2.89 17.63 3.95
CA VAL A 303 2.48 16.26 4.21
C VAL A 303 2.84 15.93 5.66
N SER A 304 1.82 15.56 6.44
CA SER A 304 1.96 15.05 7.79
C SER A 304 1.35 13.64 7.88
N LYS A 305 1.66 12.88 8.94
CA LYS A 305 1.26 11.46 9.13
C LYS A 305 -0.18 11.08 8.79
N ARG A 306 -1.14 12.01 8.86
CA ARG A 306 -2.58 11.76 8.62
C ARG A 306 -3.30 12.86 7.85
N GLN A 307 -2.57 13.89 7.42
CA GLN A 307 -3.18 15.07 6.84
C GLN A 307 -2.21 15.71 5.87
N THR A 308 -2.72 16.14 4.72
CA THR A 308 -1.98 16.96 3.79
C THR A 308 -2.68 18.29 3.64
N THR A 309 -1.91 19.37 3.73
CA THR A 309 -2.43 20.73 3.67
C THR A 309 -1.76 21.50 2.55
N LEU A 310 -2.54 22.05 1.63
CA LEU A 310 -2.08 23.05 0.67
C LEU A 310 -2.03 24.41 1.37
N ILE A 311 -0.88 25.06 1.34
CA ILE A 311 -0.64 26.38 1.90
C ILE A 311 -0.31 27.32 0.74
N PRO A 312 -1.28 28.13 0.26
CA PRO A 312 -1.04 29.09 -0.80
C PRO A 312 -0.05 30.18 -0.38
N ASN A 313 0.63 30.77 -1.35
CA ASN A 313 1.39 32.00 -1.14
C ASN A 313 0.45 33.13 -0.65
N ARG A 314 0.95 33.98 0.26
CA ARG A 314 0.21 35.12 0.82
C ARG A 314 -0.10 36.22 -0.21
N LYS A 315 0.68 36.29 -1.29
CA LYS A 315 0.47 37.29 -2.36
C LYS A 315 -0.80 36.97 -3.15
N LYS A 316 -1.65 37.99 -3.34
CA LYS A 316 -2.92 37.88 -4.07
C LYS A 316 -2.77 37.33 -5.47
N GLU A 317 -1.79 37.82 -6.21
CA GLU A 317 -1.45 37.37 -7.56
C GLU A 317 -1.11 35.88 -7.64
N ALA A 318 -0.62 35.28 -6.55
CA ALA A 318 -0.25 33.88 -6.52
C ALA A 318 -1.41 32.97 -6.09
N TYR A 319 -2.14 33.29 -5.00
CA TYR A 319 -3.24 32.42 -4.58
C TYR A 319 -4.44 32.46 -5.54
N GLN A 320 -4.68 33.57 -6.24
CA GLN A 320 -5.77 33.64 -7.24
C GLN A 320 -5.51 32.76 -8.46
N LYS A 321 -4.25 32.41 -8.73
CA LYS A 321 -3.84 31.44 -9.76
C LYS A 321 -4.03 29.99 -9.31
N ILE A 322 -4.61 29.76 -8.15
CA ILE A 322 -4.91 28.42 -7.64
C ILE A 322 -6.42 28.25 -7.60
N SER A 323 -6.89 27.10 -8.07
CA SER A 323 -8.27 26.69 -7.93
C SER A 323 -8.35 25.29 -7.32
N ILE A 324 -9.34 25.09 -6.45
CA ILE A 324 -9.65 23.80 -5.85
C ILE A 324 -11.05 23.40 -6.27
N ASN A 325 -11.17 22.20 -6.87
CA ASN A 325 -12.43 21.68 -7.40
C ASN A 325 -13.15 22.69 -8.33
N GLY A 326 -12.37 23.43 -9.13
CA GLY A 326 -12.89 24.44 -10.06
C GLY A 326 -13.16 25.82 -9.44
N ILE A 327 -12.98 26.00 -8.13
CA ILE A 327 -13.22 27.28 -7.44
C ILE A 327 -11.89 27.98 -7.15
N HIS A 328 -11.70 29.19 -7.67
CA HIS A 328 -10.51 30.00 -7.38
C HIS A 328 -10.39 30.36 -5.90
N LEU A 329 -9.16 30.41 -5.39
CA LEU A 329 -8.93 30.81 -4.02
C LEU A 329 -9.10 32.32 -3.84
N ASN A 330 -9.87 32.69 -2.83
CA ASN A 330 -10.10 34.09 -2.46
C ASN A 330 -9.15 34.59 -1.36
N ASN A 331 -8.36 33.69 -0.76
CA ASN A 331 -7.41 34.01 0.29
C ASN A 331 -6.28 32.97 0.33
N SER A 332 -5.26 33.24 1.15
CA SER A 332 -4.12 32.34 1.35
C SER A 332 -4.27 31.43 2.57
N LYS A 333 -5.50 31.11 3.02
CA LYS A 333 -5.68 30.23 4.17
C LYS A 333 -5.23 28.80 3.80
N PRO A 334 -4.61 28.07 4.73
CA PRO A 334 -4.29 26.66 4.51
C PRO A 334 -5.56 25.83 4.25
N ILE A 335 -5.47 24.88 3.31
CA ILE A 335 -6.59 24.04 2.88
C ILE A 335 -6.20 22.58 3.05
N THR A 336 -6.98 21.84 3.84
CA THR A 336 -6.78 20.40 3.98
C THR A 336 -7.26 19.69 2.72
N LEU A 337 -6.35 18.93 2.09
CA LEU A 337 -6.64 18.15 0.90
C LEU A 337 -7.31 16.83 1.30
N LYS A 338 -8.44 16.52 0.66
CA LYS A 338 -9.17 15.25 0.80
C LYS A 338 -8.95 14.39 -0.44
N HIS A 339 -9.15 13.08 -0.33
CA HIS A 339 -9.11 12.17 -1.49
C HIS A 339 -9.92 12.74 -2.67
N ASN A 340 -9.38 12.67 -3.89
CA ASN A 340 -9.94 13.23 -5.12
C ASN A 340 -10.07 14.76 -5.16
N THR A 341 -9.34 15.49 -4.30
CA THR A 341 -9.31 16.96 -4.42
C THR A 341 -8.60 17.33 -5.71
N LEU A 342 -9.28 18.11 -6.54
CA LEU A 342 -8.72 18.67 -7.75
C LEU A 342 -7.99 19.97 -7.45
N ILE A 343 -6.73 20.06 -7.81
CA ILE A 343 -5.90 21.26 -7.67
C ILE A 343 -5.51 21.70 -9.07
N ALA A 344 -5.83 22.94 -9.42
CA ALA A 344 -5.44 23.52 -10.71
C ALA A 344 -4.63 24.80 -10.49
N PHE A 345 -3.49 24.88 -11.16
CA PHE A 345 -2.59 26.03 -11.17
C PHE A 345 -2.67 26.71 -12.54
N HIS A 346 -3.21 27.92 -12.55
CA HIS A 346 -3.41 28.71 -13.75
C HIS A 346 -2.12 29.43 -14.13
N THR A 347 -1.77 29.39 -15.41
CA THR A 347 -0.59 30.09 -15.92
C THR A 347 -0.90 31.57 -16.21
N ASN A 348 0.12 32.31 -16.62
CA ASN A 348 -0.02 33.65 -17.17
C ASN A 348 -0.20 33.67 -18.70
N LYS A 349 -0.26 32.50 -19.34
CA LYS A 349 -0.47 32.35 -20.78
C LYS A 349 -1.90 31.88 -21.07
N SER A 350 -2.43 32.31 -22.21
CA SER A 350 -3.65 31.74 -22.78
C SER A 350 -3.31 30.49 -23.59
N ASP A 351 -4.27 29.59 -23.70
CA ASP A 351 -4.24 28.45 -24.61
C ASP A 351 -4.03 28.97 -26.05
N ARG A 352 -3.30 28.19 -26.85
CA ARG A 352 -3.01 28.55 -28.25
C ARG A 352 -4.18 28.26 -29.16
N ASP A 353 -4.99 27.26 -28.81
CA ASP A 353 -6.12 26.82 -29.62
C ASP A 353 -7.40 27.61 -29.28
N ASP A 354 -7.51 28.11 -28.04
CA ASP A 354 -8.50 29.09 -27.64
C ASP A 354 -7.86 30.22 -26.82
N PRO A 355 -7.62 31.42 -27.40
CA PRO A 355 -7.03 32.54 -26.68
C PRO A 355 -7.89 33.05 -25.51
N ASN A 356 -9.14 32.57 -25.36
CA ASN A 356 -10.00 32.85 -24.21
C ASN A 356 -9.85 31.83 -23.07
N GLU A 357 -9.23 30.67 -23.32
CA GLU A 357 -8.96 29.67 -22.28
C GLU A 357 -7.56 29.92 -21.68
N VAL A 358 -7.43 29.85 -20.35
CA VAL A 358 -6.15 30.03 -19.66
C VAL A 358 -5.47 28.68 -19.56
N GLU A 359 -4.22 28.56 -20.02
CA GLU A 359 -3.43 27.34 -19.87
C GLU A 359 -3.26 27.06 -18.37
N LEU A 360 -3.50 25.82 -17.95
CA LEU A 360 -3.49 25.42 -16.54
C LEU A 360 -2.85 24.05 -16.36
N TYR A 361 -2.23 23.84 -15.19
CA TYR A 361 -1.71 22.55 -14.74
C TYR A 361 -2.64 21.93 -13.72
N ARG A 362 -3.16 20.75 -14.00
CA ARG A 362 -4.13 20.07 -13.16
C ARG A 362 -3.52 18.86 -12.45
N PHE A 363 -3.71 18.81 -11.14
CA PHE A 363 -3.42 17.65 -10.31
C PHE A 363 -4.67 17.12 -9.63
N VAL A 364 -4.75 15.80 -9.49
CA VAL A 364 -5.70 15.12 -8.60
C VAL A 364 -4.93 14.60 -7.40
N TYR A 365 -5.34 15.01 -6.20
CA TYR A 365 -4.75 14.57 -4.95
C TYR A 365 -5.37 13.26 -4.47
N TYR A 366 -4.53 12.29 -4.13
CA TYR A 366 -4.91 11.01 -3.53
C TYR A 366 -4.23 10.86 -2.16
N ASN A 367 -5.00 10.60 -1.10
CA ASN A 367 -4.50 10.33 0.27
C ASN A 367 -4.32 8.83 0.58
N ARG A 368 -4.57 7.98 -0.42
CA ARG A 368 -4.34 6.55 -0.43
C ARG A 368 -3.91 6.26 -1.85
N PHE A 369 -2.60 6.19 -2.07
CA PHE A 369 -2.09 6.00 -3.41
C PHE A 369 -2.48 4.63 -3.95
N LEU A 370 -3.31 4.65 -4.98
CA LEU A 370 -3.75 3.51 -5.78
C LEU A 370 -3.83 4.00 -7.21
N ASP A 371 -2.71 3.98 -7.92
CA ASP A 371 -2.75 4.24 -9.36
C ASP A 371 -3.47 3.06 -10.03
N PRO A 372 -4.51 3.29 -10.86
CA PRO A 372 -5.05 2.23 -11.70
C PRO A 372 -4.02 1.60 -12.65
N GLU A 373 -2.91 2.30 -12.94
CA GLU A 373 -1.82 1.82 -13.81
C GLU A 373 -0.66 1.16 -13.03
N GLY A 374 -0.77 1.07 -11.69
CA GLY A 374 0.14 0.34 -10.79
C GLY A 374 -0.28 -1.10 -10.51
#